data_AF-A0A934E1L1-F1
#
_entry.id   AF-A0A934E1L1-F1
#
_cell.length_a   1.000
_cell.length_b   1.000
_cell.length_c   1.000
_cell.angle_alpha   90.00
_cell.angle_beta   90.00
_cell.angle_gamma   90.00
#
_symmetry.space_group_name_H-M   'P 1'
#
loop_
_entity.id
_entity.type
_entity.pdbx_description
1 polymer ?
#
loop_
_entity_poly.entity_id
_entity_poly.type
_entity_poly.pdbx_seq_one_letter_code
_entity_poly.pdbx_strand_id
1 'polypeptide(L)'
;MILKGARQVGKTWLVRDLAKRCKRHLVEVNFERDPSIARHFSQRDPRRVLDELGFALGHDISPDHDLLFLDEAQAAREALPALRW
;
A
#
# COMPACT_ATOMS: atom_id res chain seq x y z
N MET A 1 8.27 -5.51 -4.24
CA MET A 1 7.73 -6.58 -5.11
C MET A 1 6.44 -6.06 -5.76
N ILE A 2 6.37 -5.97 -7.08
CA ILE A 2 5.15 -5.50 -7.78
C ILE A 2 4.38 -6.72 -8.28
N LEU A 3 3.26 -7.04 -7.64
CA LEU A 3 2.34 -8.11 -8.05
C LEU A 3 1.37 -7.56 -9.12
N LYS A 4 1.71 -7.73 -10.39
CA LYS A 4 0.76 -7.50 -11.50
C LYS A 4 -0.04 -8.77 -11.75
N GLY A 5 -1.36 -8.71 -11.65
CA GLY A 5 -2.22 -9.71 -12.25
C GLY A 5 -3.67 -9.24 -12.33
N ALA A 6 -4.50 -10.00 -13.03
CA ALA A 6 -5.91 -9.70 -13.27
C ALA A 6 -6.73 -9.55 -11.97
N ARG A 7 -7.78 -8.72 -11.98
CA ARG A 7 -8.80 -8.66 -10.91
C ARG A 7 -9.28 -10.10 -10.62
N GLN A 8 -9.46 -10.44 -9.34
CA GLN A 8 -10.04 -11.72 -8.86
C GLN A 8 -9.19 -13.02 -8.93
N VAL A 9 -7.88 -12.99 -8.67
CA VAL A 9 -7.06 -14.23 -8.56
C VAL A 9 -6.48 -14.51 -7.17
N GLY A 10 -7.12 -14.04 -6.08
CA GLY A 10 -6.69 -14.39 -4.72
C GLY A 10 -5.40 -13.71 -4.23
N LYS A 11 -4.98 -12.60 -4.87
CA LYS A 11 -3.74 -11.89 -4.50
C LYS A 11 -3.77 -11.31 -3.09
N THR A 12 -4.90 -10.73 -2.69
CA THR A 12 -5.13 -10.23 -1.32
C THR A 12 -4.94 -11.35 -0.29
N TRP A 13 -5.39 -12.57 -0.61
CA TRP A 13 -5.19 -13.72 0.27
C TRP A 13 -3.71 -14.10 0.40
N LEU A 14 -2.97 -14.08 -0.71
CA LEU A 14 -1.55 -14.43 -0.72
C LEU A 14 -0.69 -13.41 0.05
N VAL A 15 -1.04 -12.12 -0.04
CA VAL A 15 -0.36 -11.07 0.74
C VAL A 15 -0.72 -11.14 2.22
N ARG A 16 -1.99 -11.46 2.56
CA ARG A 16 -2.39 -11.73 3.94
C ARG A 16 -1.69 -12.95 4.53
N ASP A 17 -1.54 -14.02 3.76
CA ASP A 17 -0.82 -15.23 4.18
C ASP A 17 0.67 -14.94 4.37
N LEU A 18 1.28 -14.17 3.46
CA LEU A 18 2.67 -13.72 3.59
C LEU A 18 2.89 -12.87 4.85
N ALA A 19 2.02 -11.88 5.10
CA ALA A 19 2.10 -11.06 6.31
C ALA A 19 2.01 -11.92 7.58
N LYS A 20 1.08 -12.88 7.62
CA LYS A 20 0.96 -13.85 8.73
C LYS A 20 2.22 -14.68 8.91
N ARG A 21 2.79 -15.23 7.83
CA ARG A 21 4.03 -16.02 7.88
C ARG A 21 5.23 -15.20 8.34
N CYS A 22 5.31 -13.96 7.90
CA CYS A 22 6.35 -13.02 8.29
C CYS A 22 6.12 -12.39 9.68
N LYS A 23 4.99 -12.71 10.35
CA LYS A 23 4.55 -12.10 11.61
C LYS A 23 4.55 -10.57 11.56
N ARG A 24 4.14 -10.02 10.41
CA ARG A 24 4.02 -8.58 10.17
C ARG A 24 2.56 -8.19 10.15
N HIS A 25 2.28 -6.98 10.63
CA HIS A 25 0.96 -6.39 10.51
C HIS A 25 0.75 -5.93 9.05
N LEU A 26 -0.45 -6.15 8.51
CA LEU A 26 -0.74 -5.86 7.11
C LEU A 26 -1.57 -4.58 7.02
N VAL A 27 -1.01 -3.58 6.37
CA VAL A 27 -1.70 -2.33 6.05
C VAL A 27 -2.16 -2.39 4.61
N GLU A 28 -3.46 -2.55 4.39
CA GLU A 28 -4.04 -2.63 3.04
C GLU A 28 -4.63 -1.27 2.63
N VAL A 29 -4.17 -0.73 1.51
CA VAL A 29 -4.67 0.50 0.89
C VAL A 29 -5.24 0.13 -0.48
N ASN A 30 -6.51 0.43 -0.71
CA ASN A 30 -7.15 0.24 -2.01
C ASN A 30 -7.56 1.58 -2.60
N PHE A 31 -6.94 1.94 -3.73
CA PHE A 31 -7.11 3.26 -4.34
C PHE A 31 -8.46 3.49 -5.02
N GLU A 32 -9.22 2.44 -5.35
CA GLU A 32 -10.60 2.60 -5.81
C GLU A 32 -11.54 2.93 -4.66
N ARG A 33 -11.30 2.35 -3.48
CA ARG A 33 -12.13 2.57 -2.28
C ARG A 33 -11.84 3.92 -1.62
N ASP A 34 -10.58 4.32 -1.57
CA ASP A 34 -10.18 5.63 -1.05
C ASP A 34 -9.23 6.33 -2.02
N PRO A 35 -9.78 7.03 -3.02
CA PRO A 35 -8.99 7.78 -4.00
C PRO A 35 -8.20 8.91 -3.34
N SER A 36 -8.67 9.42 -2.18
CA SER A 36 -8.01 10.55 -1.51
C SER A 36 -6.63 10.17 -1.00
N ILE A 37 -6.39 8.87 -0.74
CA ILE A 37 -5.08 8.39 -0.31
C ILE A 37 -4.01 8.53 -1.41
N ALA A 38 -4.39 8.52 -2.69
CA ALA A 38 -3.48 8.68 -3.82
C ALA A 38 -2.66 9.98 -3.75
N ARG A 39 -3.22 11.05 -3.17
CA ARG A 39 -2.55 12.35 -3.01
C ARG A 39 -1.28 12.26 -2.15
N HIS A 40 -1.26 11.37 -1.15
CA HIS A 40 -0.11 11.20 -0.26
C HIS A 40 1.08 10.63 -1.03
N PHE A 41 0.82 9.75 -2.00
CA PHE A 41 1.82 9.21 -2.92
C PHE A 41 2.26 10.19 -4.01
N SER A 42 1.73 11.40 -4.09
CA SER A 42 2.27 12.41 -5.02
C SER A 42 3.64 12.94 -4.57
N GLN A 43 4.01 12.70 -3.31
CA GLN A 43 5.31 13.07 -2.78
C GLN A 43 6.39 12.05 -3.17
N ARG A 44 7.58 12.56 -3.50
CA ARG A 44 8.76 11.74 -3.80
C ARG A 44 9.56 11.39 -2.54
N ASP A 45 8.95 11.24 -1.38
CA ASP A 45 9.68 10.76 -0.20
C ASP A 45 8.87 9.61 0.44
N PRO A 46 9.33 8.35 0.38
CA PRO A 46 8.60 7.21 0.89
C PRO A 46 8.39 7.31 2.40
N ARG A 47 9.30 7.96 3.14
CA ARG A 47 9.15 8.12 4.60
C ARG A 47 7.98 9.04 4.92
N ARG A 48 7.89 10.18 4.22
CA ARG A 48 6.75 11.10 4.36
C ARG A 48 5.43 10.46 3.93
N VAL A 49 5.46 9.67 2.87
CA VAL A 49 4.27 8.90 2.45
C VAL A 49 3.81 7.97 3.56
N LEU A 50 4.73 7.25 4.21
CA LEU A 50 4.40 6.36 5.33
C LEU A 50 3.87 7.15 6.55
N ASP A 51 4.49 8.28 6.90
CA ASP A 51 4.05 9.12 8.02
C ASP A 51 2.63 9.68 7.78
N GLU A 52 2.35 10.18 6.56
CA GLU A 52 1.04 10.70 6.20
C GLU A 52 -0.03 9.62 6.13
N LEU A 53 0.33 8.44 5.62
CA LEU A 53 -0.56 7.28 5.64
C LEU A 53 -0.84 6.85 7.08
N GLY A 54 0.17 6.82 7.94
CA GLY A 54 -0.01 6.46 9.34
C GLY A 54 -0.91 7.45 10.07
N PHE A 55 -0.75 8.74 9.78
CA PHE A 55 -1.65 9.78 10.29
C PHE A 55 -3.09 9.60 9.79
N ALA A 56 -3.27 9.34 8.48
CA ALA A 56 -4.58 9.14 7.88
C ALA A 56 -5.29 7.87 8.40
N LEU A 57 -4.53 6.80 8.67
CA LEU A 57 -5.03 5.53 9.16
C LEU A 57 -5.07 5.43 10.69
N GLY A 58 -4.63 6.46 11.41
CA GLY A 58 -4.66 6.55 12.87
C GLY A 58 -3.69 5.60 13.59
N HIS A 59 -2.68 5.07 12.91
CA HIS A 59 -1.63 4.23 13.51
C HIS A 59 -0.32 4.39 12.72
N ASP A 60 0.81 4.31 13.42
CA ASP A 60 2.12 4.44 12.77
C ASP A 60 2.43 3.23 11.88
N ILE A 61 3.09 3.46 10.73
CA ILE A 61 3.45 2.41 9.77
C ILE A 61 4.96 2.22 9.79
N SER A 62 5.41 1.13 10.41
CA SER A 62 6.83 0.81 10.56
C SER A 62 7.30 -0.19 9.48
N PRO A 63 8.33 0.13 8.68
CA PRO A 63 8.90 -0.83 7.72
C PRO A 63 9.40 -2.15 8.33
N ASP A 64 9.70 -2.14 9.63
CA ASP A 64 10.24 -3.30 10.35
C ASP A 64 9.14 -4.29 10.77
N HIS A 65 7.94 -3.78 11.05
CA HIS A 65 6.83 -4.55 11.62
C HIS A 65 5.62 -4.65 10.70
N ASP A 66 5.49 -3.75 9.74
CA ASP A 66 4.36 -3.67 8.83
C ASP A 66 4.72 -4.13 7.42
N LEU A 67 3.69 -4.57 6.72
CA LEU A 67 3.68 -4.82 5.29
C LEU A 67 2.63 -3.91 4.68
N LEU A 68 3.05 -2.95 3.85
CA LEU A 68 2.13 -2.10 3.11
C LEU A 68 1.73 -2.78 1.80
N PHE A 69 0.43 -3.01 1.62
CA PHE A 69 -0.14 -3.56 0.40
C PHE A 69 -1.00 -2.52 -0.31
N LEU A 70 -0.59 -2.20 -1.53
CA LEU A 70 -1.24 -1.23 -2.40
C LEU A 70 -2.04 -1.97 -3.47
N ASP A 71 -3.36 -1.96 -3.33
CA ASP A 71 -4.29 -2.66 -4.23
C ASP A 71 -4.94 -1.69 -5.22
N GLU A 72 -5.28 -2.22 -6.40
CA GLU A 72 -5.87 -1.47 -7.51
C GLU A 72 -5.08 -0.17 -7.86
N ALA A 73 -3.74 -0.21 -7.75
CA ALA A 73 -2.85 0.96 -7.93
C ALA A 73 -3.01 1.68 -9.27
N GLN A 74 -3.57 1.03 -10.30
CA GLN A 74 -3.92 1.69 -11.56
C GLN A 74 -5.01 2.76 -11.42
N ALA A 75 -5.85 2.70 -10.39
CA ALA A 75 -6.83 3.75 -10.09
C ALA A 75 -6.15 5.05 -9.64
N ALA A 76 -4.97 4.95 -9.02
CA ALA A 76 -4.13 6.08 -8.62
C ALA A 76 -3.03 6.37 -9.64
N ARG A 77 -3.41 6.86 -10.84
CA ARG A 77 -2.46 7.17 -11.92
C ARG A 77 -1.36 8.16 -11.51
N GLU A 78 -1.69 9.07 -10.61
CA GLU A 78 -0.78 10.06 -10.02
C GLU A 78 0.23 9.47 -9.03
N ALA A 79 -0.09 8.35 -8.39
CA ALA A 79 0.80 7.64 -7.47
C ALA A 79 1.82 6.77 -8.22
N LEU A 80 1.49 6.30 -9.45
CA LEU A 80 2.35 5.39 -10.22
C LEU A 80 3.80 5.88 -10.41
N PRO A 81 4.08 7.16 -10.74
CA PRO A 81 5.45 7.64 -10.84
C PRO A 81 6.22 7.52 -9.52
N ALA A 82 5.56 7.76 -8.40
CA ALA A 82 6.14 7.65 -7.06
C ALA A 82 6.14 6.21 -6.52
N LEU A 83 5.64 5.23 -7.26
CA LEU A 83 5.80 3.80 -6.96
C LEU A 83 6.92 3.16 -7.80
N ARG A 84 7.49 3.90 -8.75
CA ARG A 84 8.64 3.51 -9.56
C ARG A 84 9.91 4.09 -8.94
N TRP A 85 10.35 3.48 -7.85
CA TRP A 85 11.65 3.74 -7.21
C TRP A 85 12.69 2.71 -7.66
#